data_AF-A0A0B2WRR7-F1
#
_entry.id   AF-A0A0B2WRR7-F1
#
_cell.length_a   1.000
_cell.length_b   1.000
_cell.length_c   1.000
_cell.angle_alpha   90.00
_cell.angle_beta   90.00
_cell.angle_gamma   90.00
#
_symmetry.space_group_name_H-M   'P 1'
#
loop_
_entity.id
_entity.type
_entity.pdbx_description
1 polymer ?
#
loop_
_entity_poly.entity_id
_entity_poly.type
_entity_poly.pdbx_seq_one_letter_code
_entity_poly.pdbx_strand_id
1 'polypeptide(L)'
;MECDICHRDHDAQKLPFLCAFDARNSLYELRINSLEALLENESLQGQVNEFYAKSSKNSHGDIEQCAATRHMEEDRTDEILASANKLNEEIQAAREEIRTRKAALSRRRSDLASASGGLAERRVKQQQELDKSAQVARFRWAQRAEATANTRAFLCTQAIRLYGLKRTKKAGSARYEYQLGRVPIIDLVAMDSYTPEVISTSLAHVTHILMLAHDFHPINVKVPGWGPNGEEVEEESQGNWLGRFSHGATFYFLGGHEGTELIRSLKLPSPMKLADRLKKKLVGDAPAPDWEILDDDAWKIEDLPGADSGATSAQNVLDKSTHAKSTPRSGTNGWTKVKHR
;
A
#
# COMPACT_ATOMS: atom_id res chain seq x y z
N MET A 1 -123.65 -7.14 -63.06
CA MET A 1 -123.62 -6.31 -64.27
C MET A 1 -124.78 -6.79 -65.12
N GLU A 2 -125.92 -6.09 -65.08
CA GLU A 2 -127.01 -6.38 -66.02
C GLU A 2 -126.51 -6.08 -67.43
N CYS A 3 -126.78 -6.97 -68.38
CA CYS A 3 -126.43 -6.74 -69.76
C CYS A 3 -127.41 -5.75 -70.39
N ASP A 4 -126.91 -4.67 -70.98
CA ASP A 4 -127.73 -3.62 -71.60
C ASP A 4 -128.56 -4.08 -72.82
N ILE A 5 -128.37 -5.33 -73.28
CA ILE A 5 -129.09 -5.89 -74.43
C ILE A 5 -130.15 -6.90 -74.00
N CYS A 6 -129.86 -7.75 -73.00
CA CYS A 6 -130.79 -8.79 -72.54
C CYS A 6 -131.44 -8.49 -71.17
N HIS A 7 -131.03 -7.38 -70.52
CA HIS A 7 -131.55 -6.80 -69.27
C HIS A 7 -131.87 -7.82 -68.17
N ARG A 8 -131.01 -8.82 -67.98
CA ARG A 8 -131.13 -9.81 -66.91
C ARG A 8 -129.86 -9.92 -66.08
N ASP A 9 -130.06 -10.20 -64.79
CA ASP A 9 -129.00 -10.54 -63.85
C ASP A 9 -128.35 -11.89 -64.20
N HIS A 10 -127.01 -11.92 -64.20
CA HIS A 10 -126.22 -13.12 -64.44
C HIS A 10 -126.35 -14.11 -63.26
N ASP A 11 -126.85 -15.32 -63.52
CA ASP A 11 -126.88 -16.44 -62.57
C ASP A 11 -125.84 -17.49 -62.96
N ALA A 12 -124.83 -17.70 -62.13
CA ALA A 12 -123.61 -18.42 -62.49
C ALA A 12 -123.79 -19.94 -62.71
N GLN A 13 -124.90 -20.53 -62.28
CA GLN A 13 -125.03 -21.99 -62.20
C GLN A 13 -126.02 -22.63 -63.19
N LYS A 14 -126.94 -21.88 -63.81
CA LYS A 14 -128.00 -22.52 -64.62
C LYS A 14 -127.93 -22.28 -66.12
N LEU A 15 -127.44 -21.14 -66.62
CA LEU A 15 -127.25 -20.90 -68.06
C LEU A 15 -126.15 -19.84 -68.26
N PRO A 16 -124.92 -20.19 -68.71
CA PRO A 16 -123.78 -19.29 -68.58
C PRO A 16 -123.80 -18.11 -69.55
N PHE A 17 -124.36 -18.23 -70.76
CA PHE A 17 -124.40 -17.13 -71.74
C PHE A 17 -125.64 -17.23 -72.64
N LEU A 18 -126.43 -16.17 -72.77
CA LEU A 18 -127.62 -16.13 -73.65
C LEU A 18 -127.50 -15.18 -74.84
N CYS A 19 -126.54 -14.25 -74.85
CA CYS A 19 -126.25 -13.44 -76.04
C CYS A 19 -124.73 -13.36 -76.32
N ALA A 20 -124.38 -13.03 -77.56
CA ALA A 20 -122.98 -12.91 -77.99
C ALA A 20 -122.22 -11.80 -77.25
N PHE A 21 -122.91 -10.81 -76.68
CA PHE A 21 -122.30 -9.73 -75.92
C PHE A 21 -121.87 -10.17 -74.51
N ASP A 22 -122.68 -11.01 -73.84
CA ASP A 22 -122.35 -11.59 -72.53
C ASP A 22 -121.12 -12.49 -72.60
N ALA A 23 -121.07 -13.35 -73.61
CA ALA A 23 -119.91 -14.21 -73.86
C ALA A 23 -118.65 -13.39 -74.20
N ARG A 24 -118.80 -12.20 -74.79
CA ARG A 24 -117.67 -11.33 -75.12
C ARG A 24 -117.18 -10.57 -73.89
N ASN A 25 -118.08 -10.05 -73.06
CA ASN A 25 -117.74 -9.36 -71.82
C ASN A 25 -117.05 -10.28 -70.80
N SER A 26 -117.44 -11.55 -70.68
CA SER A 26 -116.74 -12.50 -69.81
C SER A 26 -115.32 -12.83 -70.29
N LEU A 27 -115.06 -12.76 -71.59
CA LEU A 27 -113.74 -13.03 -72.18
C LEU A 27 -112.80 -11.80 -72.20
N TYR A 28 -113.31 -10.58 -72.05
CA TYR A 28 -112.47 -9.36 -72.10
C TYR A 28 -111.50 -9.28 -70.93
N GLU A 29 -111.95 -9.57 -69.70
CA GLU A 29 -111.10 -9.65 -68.50
C GLU A 29 -109.95 -10.65 -68.69
N LEU A 30 -110.26 -11.87 -69.14
CA LEU A 30 -109.26 -12.91 -69.39
C LEU A 30 -108.23 -12.48 -70.45
N ARG A 31 -108.65 -11.72 -71.45
CA ARG A 31 -107.78 -11.26 -72.54
C ARG A 31 -106.84 -10.13 -72.10
N ILE A 32 -107.30 -9.24 -71.21
CA ILE A 32 -106.47 -8.19 -70.62
C ILE A 32 -105.40 -8.83 -69.73
N ASN A 33 -105.79 -9.76 -68.84
CA ASN A 33 -104.85 -10.45 -67.95
C ASN A 33 -103.79 -11.24 -68.75
N SER A 34 -104.18 -11.85 -69.88
CA SER A 34 -103.22 -12.53 -70.76
C SER A 34 -102.23 -11.58 -71.43
N LEU A 35 -102.62 -10.34 -71.76
CA LEU A 35 -101.71 -9.34 -72.34
C LEU A 35 -100.73 -8.81 -71.30
N GLU A 36 -101.19 -8.54 -70.08
CA GLU A 36 -100.34 -8.12 -68.97
C GLU A 36 -99.26 -9.17 -68.67
N ALA A 37 -99.65 -10.45 -68.60
CA ALA A 37 -98.72 -11.55 -68.38
C ALA A 37 -97.66 -11.68 -69.50
N LEU A 38 -98.03 -11.39 -70.76
CA LEU A 38 -97.08 -11.42 -71.89
C LEU A 38 -96.09 -10.25 -71.85
N LEU A 39 -96.55 -9.05 -71.49
CA LEU A 39 -95.69 -7.86 -71.35
C LEU A 39 -94.71 -8.02 -70.18
N GLU A 40 -95.16 -8.61 -69.06
CA GLU A 40 -94.27 -8.92 -67.94
C GLU A 40 -93.22 -9.98 -68.31
N ASN A 41 -93.61 -11.00 -69.09
CA ASN A 41 -92.69 -12.02 -69.57
C ASN A 41 -91.60 -11.43 -70.48
N GLU A 42 -91.98 -10.54 -71.42
CA GLU A 42 -91.02 -9.86 -72.30
C GLU A 42 -90.04 -8.96 -71.50
N SER A 43 -90.54 -8.25 -70.50
CA SER A 43 -89.72 -7.44 -69.58
C SER A 43 -88.71 -8.28 -68.80
N LEU A 44 -89.17 -9.38 -68.20
CA LEU A 44 -88.31 -10.31 -67.45
C LEU A 44 -87.27 -10.97 -68.36
N GLN A 45 -87.66 -11.35 -69.57
CA GLN A 45 -86.76 -11.94 -70.56
C GLN A 45 -85.67 -10.94 -70.98
N GLY A 46 -86.02 -9.65 -71.13
CA GLY A 46 -85.06 -8.57 -71.34
C GLY A 46 -84.04 -8.45 -70.20
N GLN A 47 -84.50 -8.45 -68.95
CA GLN A 47 -83.63 -8.37 -67.78
C GLN A 47 -82.69 -9.58 -67.68
N VAL A 48 -83.19 -10.80 -67.91
CA VAL A 48 -82.37 -12.03 -67.91
C VAL A 48 -81.28 -11.96 -68.98
N ASN A 49 -81.62 -11.53 -70.19
CA ASN A 49 -80.66 -11.40 -71.29
C ASN A 49 -79.57 -10.36 -70.99
N GLU A 50 -79.93 -9.23 -70.36
CA GLU A 50 -78.97 -8.21 -69.95
C GLU A 50 -78.00 -8.71 -68.85
N PHE A 51 -78.51 -9.46 -67.87
CA PHE A 51 -77.68 -10.10 -66.84
C PHE A 51 -76.70 -11.11 -67.44
N TYR A 52 -77.13 -11.94 -68.40
CA TYR A 52 -76.25 -12.89 -69.08
C TYR A 52 -75.17 -12.19 -69.91
N ALA A 53 -75.50 -11.11 -70.61
CA ALA A 53 -74.54 -10.35 -71.41
C ALA A 53 -73.46 -9.66 -70.55
N LYS A 54 -73.80 -9.20 -69.34
CA LYS A 54 -72.83 -8.63 -68.37
C LYS A 54 -71.99 -9.72 -67.70
N SER A 55 -72.59 -10.85 -67.34
CA SER A 55 -71.89 -12.00 -66.74
C SER A 55 -70.85 -12.63 -67.68
N SER A 56 -71.19 -12.76 -68.97
CA SER A 56 -70.30 -13.38 -69.97
C SER A 56 -69.03 -12.59 -70.28
N LYS A 57 -69.00 -11.26 -70.02
CA LYS A 57 -67.82 -10.42 -70.26
C LYS A 57 -66.86 -10.37 -69.07
N ASN A 58 -67.34 -10.72 -67.89
CA ASN A 58 -66.57 -10.65 -66.64
C ASN A 58 -66.06 -12.02 -66.18
N SER A 59 -66.74 -13.12 -66.54
CA SER A 59 -66.50 -14.42 -65.89
C SER A 59 -65.13 -15.04 -66.17
N HIS A 60 -64.57 -14.96 -67.38
CA HIS A 60 -63.30 -15.66 -67.68
C HIS A 60 -62.07 -14.95 -67.10
N GLY A 61 -62.01 -13.61 -67.22
CA GLY A 61 -60.89 -12.83 -66.71
C GLY A 61 -60.88 -12.72 -65.18
N ASP A 62 -62.06 -12.60 -64.55
CA ASP A 62 -62.17 -12.50 -63.09
C ASP A 62 -61.82 -13.82 -62.39
N ILE A 63 -62.14 -14.98 -63.01
CA ILE A 63 -61.78 -16.30 -62.47
C ILE A 63 -60.27 -16.51 -62.54
N GLU A 64 -59.64 -16.15 -63.66
CA GLU A 64 -58.19 -16.32 -63.86
C GLU A 64 -57.39 -15.37 -62.96
N GLN A 65 -57.87 -14.14 -62.78
CA GLN A 65 -57.28 -13.17 -61.85
C GLN A 65 -57.47 -13.58 -60.38
N CYS A 66 -58.63 -14.11 -60.01
CA CYS A 66 -58.90 -14.60 -58.65
C CYS A 66 -58.03 -15.83 -58.32
N ALA A 67 -57.85 -16.74 -59.28
CA ALA A 67 -56.94 -17.88 -59.14
C ALA A 67 -55.47 -17.43 -58.99
N ALA A 68 -55.03 -16.45 -59.78
CA ALA A 68 -53.69 -15.88 -59.67
C ALA A 68 -53.45 -15.21 -58.31
N THR A 69 -54.40 -14.41 -57.81
CA THR A 69 -54.29 -13.81 -56.47
C THR A 69 -54.27 -14.85 -55.36
N ARG A 70 -55.06 -15.93 -55.50
CA ARG A 70 -55.08 -17.02 -54.53
C ARG A 70 -53.73 -17.73 -54.45
N HIS A 71 -53.11 -18.03 -55.58
CA HIS A 71 -51.77 -18.61 -55.60
C HIS A 71 -50.73 -17.69 -54.94
N MET A 72 -50.79 -16.38 -55.19
CA MET A 72 -49.87 -15.44 -54.54
C MET A 72 -50.05 -15.36 -53.02
N GLU A 73 -51.28 -15.48 -52.52
CA GLU A 73 -51.53 -15.54 -51.07
C GLU A 73 -51.10 -16.88 -50.48
N GLU A 74 -51.31 -17.99 -51.18
CA GLU A 74 -50.82 -19.31 -50.78
C GLU A 74 -49.28 -19.31 -50.69
N ASP A 75 -48.58 -18.78 -51.70
CA ASP A 75 -47.12 -18.63 -51.70
C ASP A 75 -46.63 -17.76 -50.53
N ARG A 76 -47.32 -16.63 -50.25
CA ARG A 76 -47.01 -15.78 -49.08
C ARG A 76 -47.21 -16.52 -47.76
N THR A 77 -48.26 -17.32 -47.65
CA THR A 77 -48.50 -18.10 -46.43
C THR A 77 -47.43 -19.17 -46.25
N ASP A 78 -46.98 -19.79 -47.33
CA ASP A 78 -45.90 -20.78 -47.32
C ASP A 78 -44.55 -20.14 -46.95
N GLU A 79 -44.25 -18.94 -47.45
CA GLU A 79 -43.07 -18.17 -47.05
C GLU A 79 -43.10 -17.80 -45.56
N ILE A 80 -44.24 -17.36 -45.04
CA ILE A 80 -44.41 -17.05 -43.62
C ILE A 80 -44.23 -18.31 -42.76
N LEU A 81 -44.84 -19.43 -43.16
CA LEU A 81 -44.69 -20.71 -42.46
C LEU A 81 -43.23 -21.20 -42.48
N ALA A 82 -42.55 -21.08 -43.61
CA ALA A 82 -41.13 -21.42 -43.73
C ALA A 82 -40.27 -20.55 -42.80
N SER A 83 -40.54 -19.24 -42.73
CA SER A 83 -39.84 -18.33 -41.82
C SER A 83 -40.11 -18.65 -40.34
N ALA A 84 -41.34 -19.02 -40.00
CA ALA A 84 -41.72 -19.41 -38.64
C ALA A 84 -41.08 -20.75 -38.23
N ASN A 85 -41.02 -21.72 -39.15
CA ASN A 85 -40.34 -22.99 -38.92
C ASN A 85 -38.84 -22.77 -38.70
N LYS A 86 -38.20 -21.94 -39.53
CA LYS A 86 -36.80 -21.55 -39.36
C LYS A 86 -36.55 -20.89 -38.01
N LEU A 87 -37.41 -19.95 -37.59
CA LEU A 87 -37.28 -19.29 -36.29
C LEU A 87 -37.44 -20.30 -35.13
N ASN A 88 -38.36 -21.25 -35.25
CA ASN A 88 -38.53 -22.31 -34.25
C ASN A 88 -37.28 -23.20 -34.14
N GLU A 89 -36.66 -23.56 -35.25
CA GLU A 89 -35.39 -24.30 -35.28
C GLU A 89 -34.26 -23.50 -34.62
N GLU A 90 -34.13 -22.21 -34.93
CA GLU A 90 -33.15 -21.32 -34.31
C GLU A 90 -33.36 -21.19 -32.79
N ILE A 91 -34.61 -21.06 -32.34
CA ILE A 91 -34.97 -21.02 -30.90
C ILE A 91 -34.61 -22.36 -30.23
N GLN A 92 -34.88 -23.49 -30.86
CA GLN A 92 -34.53 -24.80 -30.32
C GLN A 92 -33.01 -24.98 -30.23
N ALA A 93 -32.26 -24.59 -31.26
CA ALA A 93 -30.80 -24.62 -31.27
C ALA A 93 -30.21 -23.72 -30.17
N ALA A 94 -30.70 -22.48 -30.03
CA ALA A 94 -30.27 -21.56 -28.98
C ALA A 94 -30.58 -22.10 -27.57
N ARG A 95 -31.75 -22.75 -27.38
CA ARG A 95 -32.12 -23.39 -26.10
C ARG A 95 -31.20 -24.56 -25.77
N GLU A 96 -30.79 -25.36 -26.76
CA GLU A 96 -29.83 -26.45 -26.57
C GLU A 96 -28.43 -25.91 -26.25
N GLU A 97 -28.00 -24.85 -26.94
CA GLU A 97 -26.73 -24.19 -26.64
C GLU A 97 -26.71 -23.60 -25.22
N ILE A 98 -27.79 -22.96 -24.77
CA ILE A 98 -27.91 -22.48 -23.39
C ILE A 98 -27.85 -23.64 -22.39
N ARG A 99 -28.51 -24.77 -22.68
CA ARG A 99 -28.49 -25.96 -21.82
C ARG A 99 -27.08 -26.55 -21.72
N THR A 100 -26.37 -26.71 -22.83
CA THR A 100 -24.99 -27.22 -22.83
C THR A 100 -24.02 -26.28 -22.10
N ARG A 101 -24.12 -24.96 -22.32
CA ARG A 101 -23.32 -23.95 -21.60
C ARG A 101 -23.59 -23.97 -20.09
N LYS A 102 -24.86 -24.08 -19.67
CA LYS A 102 -25.22 -24.20 -18.25
C LYS A 102 -24.66 -25.48 -17.63
N ALA A 103 -24.75 -26.61 -18.33
CA ALA A 103 -24.16 -27.86 -17.86
C ALA A 103 -22.64 -27.78 -17.73
N ALA A 104 -21.96 -27.15 -18.69
CA ALA A 104 -20.51 -26.93 -18.63
C ALA A 104 -20.10 -26.03 -17.45
N LEU A 105 -20.83 -24.94 -17.19
CA LEU A 105 -20.59 -24.09 -16.03
C LEU A 105 -20.85 -24.81 -14.70
N SER A 106 -21.89 -25.65 -14.64
CA SER A 106 -22.18 -26.45 -13.45
C SER A 106 -21.05 -27.44 -13.14
N ARG A 107 -20.51 -28.11 -14.18
CA ARG A 107 -19.34 -28.99 -14.03
C ARG A 107 -18.13 -28.22 -13.52
N ARG A 108 -17.76 -27.10 -14.16
CA ARG A 108 -16.63 -26.26 -13.72
C ARG A 108 -16.77 -25.79 -12.27
N ARG A 109 -17.98 -25.41 -11.84
CA ARG A 109 -18.24 -25.03 -10.45
C ARG A 109 -18.03 -26.20 -9.48
N SER A 110 -18.50 -27.39 -9.83
CA SER A 110 -18.27 -28.61 -9.05
C SER A 110 -16.79 -28.98 -8.97
N ASP A 111 -16.06 -28.87 -10.08
CA ASP A 111 -14.62 -29.15 -10.14
C ASP A 111 -13.84 -28.17 -9.27
N LEU A 112 -14.17 -26.87 -9.33
CA LEU A 112 -13.57 -25.84 -8.48
C LEU A 112 -13.91 -26.05 -7.00
N ALA A 113 -15.15 -26.42 -6.66
CA ALA A 113 -15.53 -26.72 -5.29
C ALA A 113 -14.77 -27.94 -4.74
N SER A 114 -14.59 -28.97 -5.58
CA SER A 114 -13.83 -30.18 -5.22
C SER A 114 -12.33 -29.87 -5.06
N ALA A 115 -11.76 -29.09 -5.96
CA ALA A 115 -10.34 -28.68 -5.92
C ALA A 115 -10.05 -27.70 -4.77
N SER A 116 -10.98 -26.79 -4.46
CA SER A 116 -10.84 -25.82 -3.37
C SER A 116 -11.24 -26.37 -2.00
N GLY A 117 -11.88 -27.56 -1.97
CA GLY A 117 -12.27 -28.27 -0.78
C GLY A 117 -11.15 -28.37 0.25
N GLY A 118 -11.42 -27.87 1.46
CA GLY A 118 -10.49 -27.92 2.59
C GLY A 118 -9.26 -27.02 2.48
N LEU A 119 -9.13 -26.15 1.46
CA LEU A 119 -8.00 -25.21 1.39
C LEU A 119 -7.98 -24.24 2.57
N ALA A 120 -9.13 -23.70 2.95
CA ALA A 120 -9.25 -22.77 4.08
C ALA A 120 -8.83 -23.44 5.39
N GLU A 121 -9.33 -24.66 5.64
CA GLU A 121 -8.99 -25.45 6.83
C GLU A 121 -7.49 -25.80 6.87
N ARG A 122 -6.91 -26.21 5.74
CA ARG A 122 -5.47 -26.46 5.63
C ARG A 122 -4.64 -25.21 5.93
N ARG A 123 -5.04 -24.05 5.41
CA ARG A 123 -4.36 -22.76 5.69
C ARG A 123 -4.44 -22.39 7.17
N VAL A 124 -5.60 -22.55 7.81
CA VAL A 124 -5.76 -22.30 9.25
C VAL A 124 -4.87 -23.23 10.06
N LYS A 125 -4.83 -24.53 9.73
CA LYS A 125 -3.97 -25.50 10.41
C LYS A 125 -2.49 -25.16 10.26
N GLN A 126 -2.05 -24.79 9.06
CA GLN A 126 -0.68 -24.35 8.81
C GLN A 126 -0.34 -23.08 9.61
N GLN A 127 -1.24 -22.10 9.63
CA GLN A 127 -1.04 -20.88 10.40
C GLN A 127 -0.90 -21.18 11.90
N GLN A 128 -1.76 -22.04 12.45
CA GLN A 128 -1.68 -22.45 13.85
C GLN A 128 -0.38 -23.20 14.18
N GLU A 129 0.13 -24.02 13.26
CA GLU A 129 1.41 -24.70 13.43
C GLU A 129 2.59 -23.71 13.42
N LEU A 130 2.57 -22.76 12.49
CA LEU A 130 3.55 -21.68 12.44
C LEU A 130 3.51 -20.82 13.71
N ASP A 131 2.33 -20.43 14.18
CA ASP A 131 2.16 -19.63 15.39
C ASP A 131 2.68 -20.37 16.64
N LYS A 132 2.40 -21.67 16.76
CA LYS A 132 2.95 -22.51 17.83
C LYS A 132 4.46 -22.58 17.76
N SER A 133 5.03 -22.80 16.57
CA SER A 133 6.48 -22.86 16.39
C SER A 133 7.15 -21.52 16.72
N ALA A 134 6.54 -20.41 16.32
CA ALA A 134 7.00 -19.06 16.61
C ALA A 134 6.93 -18.75 18.11
N GLN A 135 5.86 -19.17 18.80
CA GLN A 135 5.73 -19.02 20.24
C GLN A 135 6.84 -19.77 20.99
N VAL A 136 7.11 -21.02 20.61
CA VAL A 136 8.20 -21.81 21.21
C VAL A 136 9.56 -21.17 20.93
N ALA A 137 9.80 -20.69 19.71
CA ALA A 137 11.04 -20.01 19.35
C ALA A 137 11.25 -18.73 20.17
N ARG A 138 10.21 -17.89 20.28
CA ARG A 138 10.22 -16.66 21.11
C ARG A 138 10.51 -16.97 22.56
N PHE A 139 9.84 -17.98 23.14
CA PHE A 139 10.08 -18.40 24.51
C PHE A 139 11.54 -18.82 24.73
N ARG A 140 12.08 -19.68 23.86
CA ARG A 140 13.49 -20.12 23.93
C ARG A 140 14.47 -18.96 23.78
N TRP A 141 14.17 -18.00 22.91
CA TRP A 141 14.99 -16.80 22.72
C TRP A 141 14.98 -15.91 23.96
N ALA A 142 13.80 -15.67 24.55
CA ALA A 142 13.68 -14.91 25.80
C ALA A 142 14.45 -15.58 26.94
N GLN A 143 14.31 -16.91 27.09
CA GLN A 143 15.04 -17.67 28.12
C GLN A 143 16.56 -17.58 27.93
N ARG A 144 17.06 -17.69 26.69
CA ARG A 144 18.49 -17.53 26.39
C ARG A 144 18.98 -16.10 26.63
N ALA A 145 18.17 -15.11 26.27
CA ALA A 145 18.50 -13.71 26.50
C ALA A 145 18.60 -13.40 27.99
N GLU A 146 17.67 -13.90 28.81
CA GLU A 146 17.71 -13.77 30.27
C GLU A 146 18.95 -14.45 30.86
N ALA A 147 19.21 -15.71 30.49
CA ALA A 147 20.40 -16.43 30.94
C ALA A 147 21.68 -15.67 30.57
N THR A 148 21.75 -15.14 29.35
CA THR A 148 22.90 -14.36 28.86
C THR A 148 23.08 -13.06 29.63
N ALA A 149 22.00 -12.34 29.91
CA ALA A 149 22.04 -11.10 30.67
C ALA A 149 22.50 -11.35 32.12
N ASN A 150 22.04 -12.46 32.72
CA ASN A 150 22.41 -12.85 34.08
C ASN A 150 23.87 -13.31 34.18
N THR A 151 24.36 -14.10 33.23
CA THR A 151 25.79 -14.48 33.20
C THR A 151 26.68 -13.26 33.01
N ARG A 152 26.32 -12.34 32.11
CA ARG A 152 27.09 -11.10 31.90
C ARG A 152 27.07 -10.21 33.14
N ALA A 153 25.92 -10.05 33.79
CA ALA A 153 25.82 -9.29 35.04
C ALA A 153 26.71 -9.90 36.13
N PHE A 154 26.67 -11.23 36.29
CA PHE A 154 27.55 -11.94 37.22
C PHE A 154 29.03 -11.72 36.91
N LEU A 155 29.46 -11.92 35.67
CA LEU A 155 30.87 -11.76 35.27
C LEU A 155 31.36 -10.32 35.45
N CYS A 156 30.55 -9.32 35.10
CA CYS A 156 30.88 -7.91 35.34
C CYS A 156 31.06 -7.63 36.84
N THR A 157 30.20 -8.21 37.67
CA THR A 157 30.29 -8.10 39.13
C THR A 157 31.55 -8.73 39.67
N GLN A 158 31.90 -9.94 39.22
CA GLN A 158 33.11 -10.63 39.66
C GLN A 158 34.37 -9.91 39.19
N ALA A 159 34.41 -9.43 37.94
CA ALA A 159 35.51 -8.64 37.43
C ALA A 159 35.77 -7.43 38.33
N ILE A 160 34.72 -6.69 38.67
CA ILE A 160 34.84 -5.51 39.53
C ILE A 160 35.28 -5.85 40.96
N ARG A 161 34.81 -6.98 41.50
CA ARG A 161 35.28 -7.50 42.80
C ARG A 161 36.76 -7.89 42.75
N LEU A 162 37.22 -8.53 41.68
CA LEU A 162 38.62 -8.90 41.48
C LEU A 162 39.54 -7.67 41.34
N TYR A 163 39.07 -6.63 40.67
CA TYR A 163 39.77 -5.33 40.63
C TYR A 163 39.70 -4.57 41.95
N GLY A 164 39.00 -5.12 42.96
CA GLY A 164 38.95 -4.54 44.29
C GLY A 164 38.17 -3.25 44.37
N LEU A 165 37.06 -3.11 43.61
CA LEU A 165 36.16 -1.98 43.78
C LEU A 165 35.66 -1.95 45.22
N LYS A 166 35.96 -0.85 45.92
CA LYS A 166 35.52 -0.62 47.30
C LYS A 166 34.87 0.74 47.41
N ARG A 167 33.75 0.77 48.13
CA ARG A 167 33.11 2.00 48.58
C ARG A 167 33.59 2.30 49.99
N THR A 168 34.36 3.36 50.17
CA THR A 168 34.81 3.85 51.47
C THR A 168 34.06 5.13 51.83
N LYS A 169 33.77 5.34 53.11
CA LYS A 169 33.18 6.60 53.58
C LYS A 169 34.32 7.57 53.83
N LYS A 170 34.28 8.74 53.20
CA LYS A 170 35.31 9.76 53.41
C LYS A 170 35.20 10.30 54.84
N ALA A 171 36.29 10.28 55.58
CA ALA A 171 36.32 10.77 56.96
C ALA A 171 35.85 12.24 57.00
N GLY A 172 34.82 12.52 57.82
CA GLY A 172 34.24 13.86 57.95
C GLY A 172 33.30 14.31 56.82
N SER A 173 32.97 13.45 55.84
CA SER A 173 32.01 13.76 54.78
C SER A 173 30.90 12.71 54.70
N ALA A 174 29.69 13.15 54.35
CA ALA A 174 28.62 12.24 53.95
C ALA A 174 28.88 11.61 52.56
N ARG A 175 29.91 12.06 51.83
CA ARG A 175 30.26 11.52 50.52
C ARG A 175 31.02 10.21 50.63
N TYR A 176 30.67 9.29 49.73
CA TYR A 176 31.43 8.07 49.49
C TYR A 176 32.56 8.34 48.52
N GLU A 177 33.70 7.69 48.77
CA GLU A 177 34.81 7.58 47.84
C GLU A 177 34.83 6.15 47.29
N TYR A 178 35.07 6.03 46.00
CA TYR A 178 35.16 4.73 45.33
C TYR A 178 36.61 4.49 44.97
N GLN A 179 37.13 3.29 45.20
CA GLN A 179 38.52 2.92 44.90
C GLN A 179 38.54 1.65 44.06
N LEU A 180 39.39 1.61 43.04
CA LEU A 180 39.72 0.46 42.21
C LEU A 180 41.19 0.11 42.41
N GLY A 181 41.51 -1.13 42.79
CA GLY A 181 42.90 -1.55 42.94
C GLY A 181 43.68 -0.77 44.01
N ARG A 182 42.99 -0.21 45.02
CA ARG A 182 43.52 0.73 46.03
C ARG A 182 43.82 2.15 45.51
N VAL A 183 43.47 2.45 44.27
CA VAL A 183 43.55 3.78 43.65
C VAL A 183 42.14 4.40 43.62
N PRO A 184 41.95 5.67 44.00
CA PRO A 184 40.63 6.31 43.95
C PRO A 184 40.12 6.43 42.50
N ILE A 185 38.81 6.18 42.31
CA ILE A 185 38.11 6.56 41.09
C ILE A 185 38.00 8.08 41.10
N ILE A 186 38.64 8.70 40.13
CA ILE A 186 38.78 10.15 40.09
C ILE A 186 37.45 10.80 39.75
N ASP A 187 37.03 11.71 40.62
CA ASP A 187 35.98 12.67 40.31
C ASP A 187 36.57 13.67 39.31
N LEU A 188 36.01 13.71 38.09
CA LEU A 188 36.42 14.64 37.03
C LEU A 188 36.38 16.11 37.49
N VAL A 189 35.57 16.43 38.50
CA VAL A 189 35.46 17.79 39.06
C VAL A 189 36.65 18.15 39.97
N ALA A 190 37.29 17.15 40.59
CA ALA A 190 38.39 17.31 41.55
C ALA A 190 39.70 16.67 41.06
N MET A 191 39.81 16.43 39.75
CA MET A 191 40.96 15.79 39.11
C MET A 191 42.27 16.57 39.34
N ASP A 192 42.18 17.89 39.56
CA ASP A 192 43.31 18.79 39.86
C ASP A 192 44.00 18.50 41.19
N SER A 193 43.34 17.81 42.11
CA SER A 193 43.90 17.44 43.41
C SER A 193 44.75 16.16 43.41
N TYR A 194 44.91 15.50 42.26
CA TYR A 194 45.60 14.22 42.13
C TYR A 194 46.87 14.32 41.27
N THR A 195 47.87 13.48 41.54
CA THR A 195 49.10 13.44 40.73
C THR A 195 48.84 12.77 39.37
N PRO A 196 49.62 13.10 38.32
CA PRO A 196 49.46 12.51 36.99
C PRO A 196 49.50 10.98 37.00
N GLU A 197 50.33 10.37 37.85
CA GLU A 197 50.44 8.91 37.98
C GLU A 197 49.15 8.28 38.51
N VAL A 198 48.51 8.93 39.50
CA VAL A 198 47.21 8.49 40.04
C VAL A 198 46.11 8.63 38.99
N ILE A 199 46.16 9.69 38.19
CA ILE A 199 45.22 9.89 37.09
C ILE A 199 45.35 8.80 36.04
N SER A 200 46.56 8.56 35.52
CA SER A 200 46.79 7.53 34.51
C SER A 200 46.46 6.12 35.01
N THR A 201 46.80 5.77 36.25
CA THR A 201 46.50 4.45 36.83
C THR A 201 45.01 4.23 37.04
N SER A 202 44.29 5.22 37.58
CA SER A 202 42.85 5.13 37.77
C SER A 202 42.10 4.97 36.44
N LEU A 203 42.44 5.77 35.41
CA LEU A 203 41.86 5.64 34.08
C LEU A 203 42.21 4.28 33.46
N ALA A 204 43.45 3.80 33.59
CA ALA A 204 43.87 2.50 33.08
C ALA A 204 43.09 1.35 33.74
N HIS A 205 42.78 1.44 35.03
CA HIS A 205 41.92 0.45 35.70
C HIS A 205 40.49 0.51 35.18
N VAL A 206 39.92 1.70 34.99
CA VAL A 206 38.57 1.86 34.43
C VAL A 206 38.49 1.33 33.00
N THR A 207 39.45 1.67 32.14
CA THR A 207 39.47 1.18 30.74
C THR A 207 39.64 -0.33 30.68
N HIS A 208 40.49 -0.92 31.52
CA HIS A 208 40.69 -2.37 31.55
C HIS A 208 39.41 -3.11 32.00
N ILE A 209 38.71 -2.61 33.02
CA ILE A 209 37.42 -3.18 33.44
C ILE A 209 36.37 -3.05 32.34
N LEU A 210 36.34 -1.92 31.62
CA LEU A 210 35.42 -1.72 30.49
C LEU A 210 35.72 -2.69 29.34
N MET A 211 37.00 -2.94 29.04
CA MET A 211 37.40 -3.93 28.03
C MET A 211 37.00 -5.35 28.45
N LEU A 212 37.23 -5.74 29.70
CA LEU A 212 36.77 -7.04 30.21
C LEU A 212 35.25 -7.16 30.16
N ALA A 213 34.51 -6.10 30.55
CA ALA A 213 33.06 -6.06 30.52
C ALA A 213 32.47 -6.14 29.09
N HIS A 214 33.21 -5.63 28.11
CA HIS A 214 32.88 -5.72 26.69
C HIS A 214 33.16 -7.12 26.13
N ASP A 215 34.32 -7.70 26.48
CA ASP A 215 34.82 -8.97 25.95
C ASP A 215 34.21 -10.20 26.65
N PHE A 216 33.33 -10.00 27.64
CA PHE A 216 32.40 -11.04 28.09
C PHE A 216 31.36 -11.34 27.01
N HIS A 217 31.83 -11.84 25.86
CA HIS A 217 31.01 -12.52 24.89
C HIS A 217 30.64 -13.88 25.53
N PRO A 218 29.36 -14.15 25.77
CA PRO A 218 28.92 -15.33 26.48
C PRO A 218 28.96 -16.52 25.52
N ILE A 219 30.15 -17.08 25.29
CA ILE A 219 30.30 -18.39 24.69
C ILE A 219 30.13 -19.42 25.82
N ASN A 220 28.88 -19.86 26.03
CA ASN A 220 28.51 -21.06 26.81
C ASN A 220 29.22 -21.24 28.17
N VAL A 221 29.41 -20.17 28.95
CA VAL A 221 29.85 -20.30 30.34
C VAL A 221 28.65 -20.67 31.20
N LYS A 222 28.53 -21.96 31.56
CA LYS A 222 27.68 -22.38 32.68
C LYS A 222 28.32 -21.87 33.96
N VAL A 223 27.74 -20.84 34.55
CA VAL A 223 28.20 -20.31 35.84
C VAL A 223 27.77 -21.32 36.92
N PRO A 224 28.70 -21.89 37.71
CA PRO A 224 28.34 -22.78 38.80
C PRO A 224 27.57 -21.99 39.87
N GLY A 225 26.37 -22.43 40.22
CA GLY A 225 25.56 -21.82 41.28
C GLY A 225 24.08 -21.63 40.95
N TRP A 226 23.66 -21.77 39.69
CA TRP A 226 22.24 -21.75 39.32
C TRP A 226 21.82 -23.11 38.76
N GLY A 227 21.34 -23.97 39.65
CA GLY A 227 20.65 -25.22 39.30
C GLY A 227 19.12 -25.02 39.21
N PRO A 228 18.37 -26.01 38.70
CA PRO A 228 16.92 -25.92 38.51
C PRO A 228 16.09 -25.91 39.81
N ASN A 229 16.73 -25.89 40.99
CA ASN A 229 16.14 -26.34 42.25
C ASN A 229 16.15 -25.29 43.38
N GLY A 230 16.17 -23.99 43.06
CA GLY A 230 15.71 -22.91 43.97
C GLY A 230 16.04 -23.04 45.46
N GLU A 231 17.30 -22.86 45.83
CA GLU A 231 17.60 -22.33 47.17
C GLU A 231 18.01 -20.86 47.00
N GLU A 232 17.09 -19.98 47.38
CA GLU A 232 17.27 -18.53 47.43
C GLU A 232 18.22 -18.19 48.56
N VAL A 233 19.37 -17.60 48.21
CA VAL A 233 20.10 -16.75 49.15
C VAL A 233 19.45 -15.38 49.08
N GLU A 234 18.94 -14.92 50.22
CA GLU A 234 18.20 -13.67 50.39
C GLU A 234 18.75 -12.52 49.54
N GLU A 235 17.84 -11.96 48.74
CA GLU A 235 18.05 -10.90 47.77
C GLU A 235 18.56 -9.59 48.42
N GLU A 236 19.74 -9.11 48.00
CA GLU A 236 19.86 -7.69 47.66
C GLU A 236 19.09 -7.48 46.35
N SER A 237 17.79 -7.25 46.48
CA SER A 237 16.79 -7.08 45.40
C SER A 237 16.95 -5.76 44.61
N GLN A 238 18.19 -5.26 44.51
CA GLN A 238 18.57 -4.27 43.51
C GLN A 238 19.45 -5.00 42.51
N GLY A 239 18.80 -5.76 41.62
CA GLY A 239 19.47 -6.59 40.62
C GLY A 239 20.61 -5.83 39.97
N ASN A 240 21.80 -6.44 39.93
CA ASN A 240 22.99 -5.83 39.38
C ASN A 240 22.73 -5.34 37.94
N TRP A 241 22.46 -4.04 37.79
CA TRP A 241 22.21 -3.40 36.48
C TRP A 241 23.44 -3.47 35.58
N LEU A 242 24.61 -3.58 36.20
CA LEU A 242 25.88 -3.61 35.52
C LEU A 242 26.10 -4.93 34.79
N GLY A 243 26.33 -4.85 33.48
CA GLY A 243 26.48 -6.01 32.61
C GLY A 243 25.16 -6.57 32.07
N ARG A 244 24.00 -6.23 32.66
CA ARG A 244 22.69 -6.67 32.17
C ARG A 244 22.34 -6.07 30.80
N PHE A 245 22.57 -4.77 30.62
CA PHE A 245 22.23 -4.04 29.38
C PHE A 245 23.40 -3.99 28.39
N SER A 246 23.14 -4.22 27.10
CA SER A 246 24.13 -4.16 26.01
C SER A 246 23.61 -3.39 24.80
N HIS A 247 24.47 -2.66 24.10
CA HIS A 247 24.12 -1.97 22.85
C HIS A 247 23.76 -2.93 21.71
N GLY A 248 24.29 -4.17 21.71
CA GLY A 248 24.02 -5.18 20.68
C GLY A 248 22.96 -6.21 21.06
N ALA A 249 22.35 -6.14 22.25
CA ALA A 249 21.35 -7.10 22.68
C ALA A 249 19.94 -6.70 22.19
N THR A 250 19.12 -7.67 21.80
CA THR A 250 17.75 -7.41 21.35
C THR A 250 16.75 -7.23 22.51
N PHE A 251 16.93 -7.95 23.61
CA PHE A 251 16.04 -7.88 24.79
C PHE A 251 16.49 -6.82 25.80
N TYR A 252 17.78 -6.79 26.15
CA TYR A 252 18.35 -5.86 27.14
C TYR A 252 19.13 -4.73 26.47
N PHE A 253 18.48 -4.03 25.55
CA PHE A 253 19.04 -2.86 24.87
C PHE A 253 18.88 -1.60 25.72
N LEU A 254 19.91 -0.75 25.75
CA LEU A 254 19.90 0.51 26.50
C LEU A 254 18.85 1.53 26.01
N GLY A 255 18.42 1.46 24.75
CA GLY A 255 17.32 2.28 24.22
C GLY A 255 15.93 1.66 24.39
N GLY A 256 15.81 0.49 25.04
CA GLY A 256 14.52 -0.07 25.44
C GLY A 256 13.92 0.66 26.64
N HIS A 257 12.63 0.45 26.94
CA HIS A 257 11.92 1.11 28.04
C HIS A 257 12.72 1.07 29.37
N GLU A 258 13.11 -0.12 29.82
CA GLU A 258 13.88 -0.29 31.06
C GLU A 258 15.28 0.35 30.99
N GLY A 259 15.94 0.27 29.83
CA GLY A 259 17.25 0.90 29.62
C GLY A 259 17.18 2.43 29.68
N THR A 260 16.11 3.04 29.16
CA THR A 260 15.92 4.49 29.21
C THR A 260 15.64 5.00 30.62
N GLU A 261 14.91 4.25 31.44
CA GLU A 261 14.73 4.57 32.86
C GLU A 261 16.07 4.52 33.61
N LEU A 262 16.89 3.50 33.33
CA LEU A 262 18.23 3.40 33.90
C LEU A 262 19.10 4.61 33.52
N ILE A 263 19.12 4.99 32.24
CA ILE A 263 19.90 6.16 31.78
C ILE A 263 19.41 7.45 32.44
N ARG A 264 18.10 7.61 32.63
CA ARG A 264 17.54 8.80 33.31
C ARG A 264 17.96 8.91 34.78
N SER A 265 18.29 7.80 35.44
CA SER A 265 18.82 7.81 36.80
C SER A 265 20.27 8.31 36.91
N LEU A 266 21.04 8.29 35.80
CA LEU A 266 22.43 8.75 35.76
C LEU A 266 22.49 10.28 35.73
N LYS A 267 22.58 10.89 36.90
CA LYS A 267 22.79 12.35 37.04
C LYS A 267 24.25 12.71 36.78
N LEU A 268 24.62 12.90 35.51
CA LEU A 268 25.89 13.53 35.17
C LEU A 268 25.77 15.07 35.24
N PRO A 269 26.75 15.79 35.81
CA PRO A 269 26.82 17.24 35.66
C PRO A 269 26.81 17.59 34.17
N SER A 270 26.10 18.65 33.78
CA SER A 270 26.06 19.11 32.38
C SER A 270 27.47 19.16 31.79
N PRO A 271 27.71 18.57 30.61
CA PRO A 271 29.05 18.49 30.01
C PRO A 271 29.67 19.87 29.81
N MET A 272 28.84 20.91 29.56
CA MET A 272 29.31 22.30 29.51
C MET A 272 29.86 22.79 30.85
N LYS A 273 29.20 22.45 31.97
CA LYS A 273 29.65 22.83 33.32
C LYS A 273 30.97 22.14 33.70
N LEU A 274 31.20 20.92 33.20
CA LEU A 274 32.47 20.22 33.37
C LEU A 274 33.58 20.86 32.51
N ALA A 275 33.30 21.11 31.23
CA ALA A 275 34.25 21.74 30.31
C ALA A 275 34.66 23.15 30.76
N ASP A 276 33.71 23.98 31.20
CA ASP A 276 34.00 25.35 31.66
C ASP A 276 34.85 25.37 32.94
N ARG A 277 34.62 24.43 33.86
CA ARG A 277 35.43 24.30 35.07
C ARG A 277 36.84 23.84 34.75
N LEU A 278 36.99 22.85 33.88
CA LEU A 278 38.29 22.36 33.42
C LEU A 278 39.06 23.48 32.70
N LYS A 279 38.39 24.21 31.80
CA LYS A 279 38.96 25.35 31.08
C LYS A 279 39.39 26.47 32.03
N LYS A 280 38.53 26.84 32.98
CA LYS A 280 38.84 27.88 33.99
C LYS A 280 40.06 27.53 34.84
N LYS A 281 40.24 26.24 35.16
CA LYS A 281 41.39 25.75 35.93
C LYS A 281 42.67 25.66 35.10
N LEU A 282 42.60 25.13 33.88
CA LEU A 282 43.73 25.10 32.93
C LEU A 282 44.26 26.50 32.61
N VAL A 283 43.39 27.50 32.51
CA VAL A 283 43.78 28.90 32.31
C VAL A 283 44.38 29.53 33.57
N GLY A 284 44.00 29.04 34.76
CA GLY A 284 44.51 29.53 36.05
C GLY A 284 45.84 28.90 36.48
N ASP A 285 46.09 27.64 36.10
CA ASP A 285 47.33 26.89 36.39
C ASP A 285 48.36 26.95 35.26
N ALA A 286 48.06 27.63 34.13
CA ALA A 286 49.11 27.99 33.19
C ALA A 286 50.11 28.89 33.96
N PRO A 287 51.37 28.45 34.19
CA PRO A 287 52.38 29.40 34.63
C PRO A 287 52.33 30.52 33.61
N ALA A 288 52.29 31.78 34.09
CA ALA A 288 52.36 32.94 33.21
C ALA A 288 53.39 32.60 32.13
N PRO A 289 53.01 32.55 30.84
CA PRO A 289 53.93 32.06 29.84
C PRO A 289 55.17 32.95 29.93
N ASP A 290 56.30 32.38 30.36
CA ASP A 290 57.62 33.06 30.43
C ASP A 290 58.11 33.48 29.03
N TRP A 291 57.24 33.39 28.02
CA TRP A 291 57.44 33.76 26.64
C TRP A 291 56.71 35.09 26.42
N GLU A 292 57.37 36.18 26.78
CA GLU A 292 56.99 37.50 26.28
C GLU A 292 57.25 37.54 24.77
N ILE A 293 56.24 37.99 24.01
CA ILE A 293 56.36 38.28 22.58
C ILE A 293 57.22 39.53 22.48
N LEU A 294 58.46 39.39 21.99
CA LEU A 294 59.34 40.53 21.74
C LEU A 294 58.80 41.35 20.55
N ASP A 295 58.68 42.66 20.73
CA ASP A 295 58.37 43.59 19.65
C ASP A 295 59.46 43.56 18.57
N ASP A 296 59.08 43.78 17.31
CA ASP A 296 59.97 43.72 16.13
C ASP A 296 61.22 44.61 16.24
N ASP A 297 61.17 45.64 17.10
CA ASP A 297 62.29 46.55 17.35
C ASP A 297 63.47 45.88 18.10
N ALA A 298 63.25 44.78 18.80
CA ALA A 298 64.30 44.03 19.50
C ALA A 298 65.25 43.28 18.54
N TRP A 299 64.91 43.22 17.25
CA TRP A 299 65.72 42.58 16.19
C TRP A 299 66.40 43.58 15.27
N LYS A 300 66.27 44.89 15.53
CA LYS A 300 67.01 45.90 14.78
C LYS A 300 68.49 45.78 15.13
N ILE A 301 69.26 45.25 14.19
CA ILE A 301 70.72 45.29 14.22
C ILE A 301 71.08 46.79 14.23
N GLU A 302 71.67 47.26 15.31
CA GLU A 302 72.25 48.60 15.35
C GLU A 302 73.33 48.67 14.26
N ASP A 303 73.10 49.49 13.23
CA ASP A 303 74.12 49.82 12.25
C ASP A 303 75.27 50.52 13.00
N LEU A 304 76.38 49.81 13.16
CA LEU A 304 77.64 50.31 13.72
C LEU A 304 78.10 51.54 12.93
N PRO A 305 78.32 52.71 13.59
CA PRO A 305 79.02 53.82 12.96
C PRO A 305 80.53 53.56 13.05
N GLY A 306 81.15 53.20 11.92
CA GLY A 306 82.60 53.22 11.79
C GLY A 306 83.12 54.65 11.66
N ALA A 307 84.04 55.04 12.53
CA ALA A 307 84.97 56.16 12.33
C ALA A 307 86.40 55.70 12.64
N ASP A 308 87.12 55.38 11.56
CA ASP A 308 88.53 55.62 11.24
C ASP A 308 89.61 55.70 12.33
N SER A 309 90.66 54.88 12.14
CA SER A 309 92.05 55.35 11.87
C SER A 309 93.00 54.19 11.48
N GLY A 310 93.53 54.20 10.25
CA GLY A 310 94.88 53.67 9.96
C GLY A 310 95.11 52.79 8.71
N ALA A 311 95.35 53.44 7.55
CA ALA A 311 96.33 53.12 6.48
C ALA A 311 96.36 51.71 5.81
N THR A 312 96.30 51.52 4.49
CA THR A 312 97.18 52.07 3.43
C THR A 312 96.66 51.73 2.01
N SER A 313 96.94 52.67 1.09
CA SER A 313 97.28 52.51 -0.35
C SER A 313 96.27 52.14 -1.45
N ALA A 314 96.08 53.15 -2.32
CA ALA A 314 96.15 53.13 -3.80
C ALA A 314 94.92 52.76 -4.66
N GLN A 315 94.45 53.84 -5.32
CA GLN A 315 94.19 53.99 -6.77
C GLN A 315 92.86 53.51 -7.38
N ASN A 316 92.04 54.55 -7.66
CA ASN A 316 91.52 54.93 -8.98
C ASN A 316 90.27 54.26 -9.59
N VAL A 317 89.30 55.16 -9.91
CA VAL A 317 88.47 55.21 -11.14
C VAL A 317 87.34 54.16 -11.21
N LEU A 318 86.11 54.39 -11.67
CA LEU A 318 85.21 55.51 -12.03
C LEU A 318 83.91 54.79 -12.47
N ASP A 319 82.76 55.47 -12.34
CA ASP A 319 81.48 55.18 -13.00
C ASP A 319 80.67 53.93 -12.56
N LYS A 320 79.34 53.85 -12.64
CA LYS A 320 78.21 54.81 -12.73
C LYS A 320 76.95 53.94 -12.86
N SER A 321 75.90 54.33 -12.13
CA SER A 321 74.48 54.22 -12.48
C SER A 321 73.68 52.90 -12.43
N THR A 322 72.53 53.04 -11.75
CA THR A 322 71.14 52.79 -12.20
C THR A 322 70.43 51.44 -12.02
N HIS A 323 69.28 51.59 -11.34
CA HIS A 323 67.95 51.05 -11.63
C HIS A 323 67.58 49.56 -11.41
N ALA A 324 66.55 49.42 -10.56
CA ALA A 324 65.24 48.79 -10.84
C ALA A 324 64.95 47.34 -10.37
N LYS A 325 63.80 47.27 -9.67
CA LYS A 325 62.73 46.23 -9.67
C LYS A 325 63.10 44.77 -9.39
N SER A 326 62.53 44.19 -8.32
CA SER A 326 61.50 43.13 -8.40
C SER A 326 61.12 42.55 -7.03
N THR A 327 59.83 42.47 -6.73
CA THR A 327 59.20 41.65 -5.68
C THR A 327 59.18 40.15 -6.08
N PRO A 328 58.63 39.21 -5.28
CA PRO A 328 59.04 38.73 -3.95
C PRO A 328 59.16 37.18 -3.92
N ARG A 329 59.81 36.56 -2.92
CA ARG A 329 59.37 35.27 -2.33
C ARG A 329 60.31 34.74 -1.24
N SER A 330 59.68 33.96 -0.36
CA SER A 330 60.22 32.80 0.34
C SER A 330 60.69 32.99 1.78
N GLY A 331 59.70 32.97 2.67
CA GLY A 331 59.60 32.09 3.84
C GLY A 331 60.85 31.67 4.59
N THR A 332 60.92 32.09 5.86
CA THR A 332 61.48 31.29 6.96
C THR A 332 60.73 31.64 8.25
N ASN A 333 59.86 30.73 8.72
CA ASN A 333 59.26 30.81 10.05
C ASN A 333 60.32 30.40 11.08
N GLY A 334 60.97 31.39 11.71
CA GLY A 334 61.84 31.18 12.87
C GLY A 334 61.17 31.77 14.11
N TRP A 335 60.26 31.02 14.74
CA TRP A 335 59.56 31.50 15.94
C TRP A 335 59.95 30.62 17.12
N THR A 336 60.41 31.27 18.19
CA THR A 336 60.89 30.77 19.50
C THR A 336 62.37 30.39 19.61
N LYS A 337 63.09 31.14 20.46
CA LYS A 337 64.40 30.74 21.01
C LYS A 337 64.40 31.04 22.51
N VAL A 338 64.64 30.00 23.33
CA VAL A 338 64.75 30.11 24.79
C VAL A 338 66.13 30.69 25.13
N LYS A 339 66.19 31.79 25.89
CA LYS A 339 67.43 32.22 26.53
C LYS A 339 67.59 31.43 27.83
N HIS A 340 68.68 30.69 27.94
CA HIS A 340 69.07 30.08 29.21
C HIS A 340 69.52 31.18 30.17
N ARG A 341 69.04 31.13 31.41
CA ARG A 341 69.58 31.94 32.51
C ARG A 341 70.90 31.37 33.00
#